data_AF-A0A2T8TBB2-F1
#
_entry.id   AF-A0A2T8TBB2-F1
#
_cell.length_a   1.000
_cell.length_b   1.000
_cell.length_c   1.000
_cell.angle_alpha   90.00
_cell.angle_beta   90.00
_cell.angle_gamma   90.00
#
_symmetry.space_group_name_H-M   'P 1'
#
loop_
_entity.id
_entity.type
_entity.pdbx_description
1 polymer ?
#
loop_
_entity_poly.entity_id
_entity_poly.type
_entity_poly.pdbx_seq_one_letter_code
_entity_poly.pdbx_strand_id
1 'polypeptide(L)'
;MNTTAPTGLLQQPRPFFMIFFVELWERFGYYGVQGILAVFFVKQLGFSQEQAFITFGAFAALVYGLISIGGYVGDHLLGTKRTLVLGAIVLAIGYFMTGMSLLNPDLIFIALGTIAVGNGLFKANPASLLSKCYQPKDPRLDGAFTLFYMSINIGSLLSLSLAPVIADKFGYAVTYNLCGAGLIVALLVYFAYRGMVKNIGSEPDHKPLRFRNLLLVLLGTVVMIFLCAWLMHNVKIANLVLIVLSIVVTIFFFREAFRLDKTGRNKMFVAFILMIEAVLFYILYAQMPTSLNFFAINNVHHEILGFAINPVSFQALNPFWVVVASPVLAAIYTRLGSKGKDLTMPMKFTLGMLLCALGFLTAAAAGMWFADAQGLTSPWFIVLVYLFQSLGELLISALGLAMVAALVPQHLMGFILGMWFLTQAAAFLLGGYVATFTAVPENITDPLQTLPIYTDVFSKIGLVTLAVTVVMAIMVPWLNRMINTPDTEQ
;
A
#
# COMPACT_ATOMS: atom_id res chain seq x y z
N MET A 1 -12.74 22.24 -37.57
CA MET A 1 -12.27 22.99 -36.38
C MET A 1 -12.29 22.03 -35.20
N ASN A 2 -11.13 21.46 -34.86
CA ASN A 2 -10.97 20.59 -33.70
C ASN A 2 -10.99 21.47 -32.46
N THR A 3 -12.12 21.54 -31.77
CA THR A 3 -12.17 22.08 -30.41
C THR A 3 -11.43 21.10 -29.51
N THR A 4 -10.15 21.38 -29.26
CA THR A 4 -9.43 20.85 -28.10
C THR A 4 -10.24 21.24 -26.87
N ALA A 5 -11.00 20.29 -26.33
CA ALA A 5 -11.71 20.49 -25.07
C ALA A 5 -10.70 20.95 -24.01
N PRO A 6 -11.00 22.00 -23.22
CA PRO A 6 -10.09 22.47 -22.20
C PRO A 6 -9.96 21.39 -21.13
N THR A 7 -8.88 20.61 -21.17
CA THR A 7 -8.58 19.53 -20.22
C THR A 7 -8.16 20.11 -18.87
N GLY A 8 -9.10 20.70 -18.15
CA GLY A 8 -8.93 20.96 -16.72
C GLY A 8 -8.97 19.64 -15.95
N LEU A 9 -8.06 19.42 -14.99
CA LEU A 9 -8.05 18.21 -14.14
C LEU A 9 -9.43 17.90 -13.54
N LEU A 10 -10.20 18.94 -13.21
CA LEU A 10 -11.53 18.86 -12.58
C LEU A 10 -12.70 18.62 -13.55
N GLN A 11 -12.47 18.58 -14.87
CA GLN A 11 -13.53 18.30 -15.85
C GLN A 11 -13.76 16.79 -16.03
N GLN A 12 -14.12 16.13 -14.92
CA GLN A 12 -14.37 14.70 -14.87
C GLN A 12 -15.88 14.38 -14.90
N PRO A 13 -16.30 13.23 -15.44
CA PRO A 13 -17.70 12.82 -15.46
C PRO A 13 -18.25 12.67 -14.04
N ARG A 14 -19.53 12.99 -13.78
CA ARG A 14 -20.11 12.95 -12.43
C ARG A 14 -19.84 11.65 -11.62
N PRO A 15 -19.89 10.44 -12.20
CA PRO A 15 -19.49 9.20 -11.52
C PRO A 15 -18.09 9.23 -10.89
N PHE A 16 -17.14 9.96 -11.49
CA PHE A 16 -15.79 10.12 -10.96
C PHE A 16 -15.81 10.68 -9.53
N PHE A 17 -16.57 11.74 -9.27
CA PHE A 17 -16.59 12.39 -7.96
C PHE A 17 -17.17 11.49 -6.88
N MET A 18 -18.20 10.69 -7.21
CA MET A 18 -18.71 9.69 -6.29
C MET A 18 -17.61 8.67 -5.93
N ILE A 19 -16.90 8.13 -6.93
CA ILE A 19 -15.82 7.16 -6.71
C ILE A 19 -14.66 7.78 -5.90
N PHE A 20 -14.30 9.02 -6.21
CA PHE A 20 -13.28 9.79 -5.49
C PHE A 20 -13.61 9.90 -4.00
N PHE A 21 -14.83 10.30 -3.64
CA PHE A 21 -15.21 10.45 -2.23
C PHE A 21 -15.34 9.10 -1.53
N VAL A 22 -15.84 8.07 -2.21
CA VAL A 22 -15.90 6.71 -1.68
C VAL A 22 -14.49 6.20 -1.35
N GLU A 23 -13.53 6.37 -2.26
CA GLU A 23 -12.13 5.97 -2.02
C GLU A 23 -11.49 6.82 -0.91
N LEU A 24 -11.71 8.14 -0.89
CA LEU A 24 -11.18 9.02 0.15
C LEU A 24 -11.60 8.57 1.55
N TRP A 25 -12.89 8.30 1.76
CA TRP A 25 -13.42 7.89 3.06
C TRP A 25 -13.02 6.47 3.45
N GLU A 26 -12.90 5.55 2.49
CA GLU A 26 -12.41 4.21 2.76
C GLU A 26 -10.92 4.23 3.16
N ARG A 27 -10.10 5.02 2.45
CA ARG A 27 -8.69 5.22 2.78
C ARG A 27 -8.52 5.95 4.11
N PHE A 28 -9.39 6.91 4.43
CA PHE A 28 -9.44 7.53 5.75
C PHE A 28 -9.63 6.47 6.85
N GLY A 29 -10.61 5.58 6.72
CA GLY A 29 -10.82 4.51 7.70
C GLY A 29 -9.63 3.55 7.80
N TYR A 30 -9.13 3.07 6.66
CA TYR A 30 -8.04 2.10 6.61
C TYR A 30 -6.73 2.62 7.21
N TYR A 31 -6.27 3.80 6.80
CA TYR A 31 -5.02 4.36 7.31
C TYR A 31 -5.12 4.81 8.76
N GLY A 32 -6.31 5.15 9.24
CA GLY A 32 -6.56 5.49 10.65
C GLY A 32 -6.39 4.28 11.55
N VAL A 33 -6.95 3.14 11.12
CA VAL A 33 -6.72 1.85 11.78
C VAL A 33 -5.24 1.48 11.69
N GLN A 34 -4.67 1.44 10.47
CA GLN A 34 -3.29 1.02 10.24
C GLN A 34 -2.27 1.83 11.07
N GLY A 35 -2.40 3.16 11.11
CA GLY A 35 -1.41 4.04 11.71
C GLY A 35 -1.23 3.83 13.21
N ILE A 36 -2.30 3.47 13.92
CA ILE A 36 -2.27 3.25 15.37
C ILE A 36 -2.21 1.77 15.76
N LEU A 37 -2.33 0.84 14.80
CA LEU A 37 -2.55 -0.58 15.06
C LEU A 37 -1.38 -1.24 15.79
N ALA A 38 -0.14 -1.01 15.34
CA ALA A 38 1.04 -1.60 15.97
C ALA A 38 1.20 -1.08 17.42
N VAL A 39 0.94 0.21 17.65
CA VAL A 39 0.97 0.81 18.99
C VAL A 39 -0.17 0.29 19.85
N PHE A 40 -1.35 0.04 19.27
CA PHE A 40 -2.49 -0.55 19.95
C PHE A 40 -2.19 -1.97 20.46
N PHE A 41 -1.56 -2.82 19.63
CA PHE A 41 -1.13 -4.16 20.05
C PHE A 41 -0.26 -4.10 21.30
N VAL A 42 0.73 -3.21 21.32
CA VAL A 42 1.67 -3.08 22.44
C VAL A 42 0.98 -2.45 23.66
N LYS A 43 0.36 -1.28 23.50
CA LYS A 43 -0.17 -0.48 24.63
C LYS A 43 -1.47 -1.02 25.23
N GLN A 44 -2.31 -1.69 24.44
CA GLN A 44 -3.67 -2.07 24.88
C GLN A 44 -3.87 -3.59 24.96
N LEU A 45 -3.20 -4.37 24.11
CA LEU A 45 -3.32 -5.83 24.11
C LEU A 45 -2.14 -6.54 24.79
N GLY A 46 -1.13 -5.78 25.23
CA GLY A 46 0.04 -6.33 25.94
C GLY A 46 0.96 -7.18 25.08
N PHE A 47 0.97 -6.97 23.75
CA PHE A 47 1.90 -7.66 22.88
C PHE A 47 3.31 -7.09 23.05
N SER A 48 4.33 -7.95 22.97
CA SER A 48 5.69 -7.47 22.78
C SER A 48 5.81 -6.75 21.43
N GLN A 49 6.78 -5.85 21.26
CA GLN A 49 6.99 -5.18 19.97
C GLN A 49 7.25 -6.20 18.85
N GLU A 50 7.99 -7.26 19.13
CA GLU A 50 8.22 -8.36 18.17
C GLU A 50 6.89 -8.99 17.72
N GLN A 51 6.04 -9.37 18.68
CA GLN A 51 4.73 -9.96 18.38
C GLN A 51 3.85 -8.96 17.60
N ALA A 52 3.85 -7.69 17.97
CA ALA A 52 3.11 -6.64 17.28
C ALA A 52 3.57 -6.46 15.83
N PHE A 53 4.88 -6.46 15.56
CA PHE A 53 5.43 -6.30 14.21
C PHE A 53 5.17 -7.51 13.32
N ILE A 54 5.32 -8.72 13.86
CA ILE A 54 4.98 -9.97 13.13
C ILE A 54 3.48 -10.00 12.81
N THR A 55 2.62 -9.68 13.79
CA THR A 55 1.16 -9.69 13.60
C THR A 55 0.74 -8.63 12.57
N PHE A 56 1.33 -7.44 12.64
CA PHE A 56 1.08 -6.38 11.67
C PHE A 56 1.52 -6.78 10.25
N GLY A 57 2.72 -7.36 10.11
CA GLY A 57 3.22 -7.85 8.82
C GLY A 57 2.34 -8.94 8.21
N ALA A 58 1.87 -9.89 9.03
CA ALA A 58 0.93 -10.94 8.60
C ALA A 58 -0.44 -10.35 8.19
N PHE A 59 -0.97 -9.40 8.97
CA PHE A 59 -2.20 -8.70 8.63
C PHE A 59 -2.07 -7.95 7.28
N ALA A 60 -1.02 -7.16 7.11
CA ALA A 60 -0.77 -6.43 5.87
C ALA A 60 -0.59 -7.38 4.68
N ALA A 61 0.11 -8.50 4.87
CA ALA A 61 0.26 -9.52 3.83
C ALA A 61 -1.08 -10.07 3.34
N LEU A 62 -2.02 -10.35 4.26
CA LEU A 62 -3.36 -10.79 3.92
C LEU A 62 -4.17 -9.69 3.22
N VAL A 63 -4.08 -8.44 3.68
CA VAL A 63 -4.75 -7.29 3.05
C VAL A 63 -4.37 -7.20 1.57
N TYR A 64 -3.08 -7.29 1.22
CA TYR A 64 -2.65 -7.23 -0.18
C TYR A 64 -2.94 -8.53 -0.93
N GLY A 65 -2.70 -9.69 -0.33
CA GLY A 65 -2.85 -10.99 -0.98
C GLY A 65 -4.28 -11.30 -1.46
N LEU A 66 -5.30 -10.74 -0.79
CA LEU A 66 -6.71 -10.99 -1.09
C LEU A 66 -7.32 -10.07 -2.17
N ILE A 67 -6.59 -9.05 -2.64
CA ILE A 67 -7.11 -8.05 -3.60
C ILE A 67 -7.53 -8.71 -4.93
N SER A 68 -6.75 -9.69 -5.39
CA SER A 68 -7.03 -10.43 -6.64
C SER A 68 -8.36 -11.18 -6.58
N ILE A 69 -8.71 -11.72 -5.40
CA ILE A 69 -9.96 -12.45 -5.18
C ILE A 69 -11.16 -11.50 -5.33
N GLY A 70 -11.11 -10.31 -4.73
CA GLY A 70 -12.20 -9.34 -4.85
C GLY A 70 -12.37 -8.77 -6.25
N GLY A 71 -11.27 -8.64 -7.01
CA GLY A 71 -11.32 -8.32 -8.44
C GLY A 71 -12.09 -9.39 -9.23
N TYR A 72 -11.77 -10.67 -9.01
CA TYR A 72 -12.48 -11.79 -9.64
C TYR A 72 -13.97 -11.81 -9.27
N VAL A 73 -14.31 -11.64 -7.99
CA VAL A 73 -15.70 -11.60 -7.51
C VAL A 73 -16.47 -10.43 -8.15
N GLY A 74 -15.84 -9.27 -8.27
CA GLY A 74 -16.39 -8.08 -8.93
C GLY A 74 -16.64 -8.26 -10.42
N ASP A 75 -15.69 -8.82 -11.16
CA ASP A 75 -15.82 -8.92 -12.61
C ASP A 75 -16.71 -10.10 -13.05
N HIS A 76 -16.78 -11.20 -12.27
CA HIS A 76 -17.42 -12.44 -12.74
C HIS A 76 -18.60 -12.94 -11.91
N LEU A 77 -18.68 -12.66 -10.60
CA LEU A 77 -19.67 -13.30 -9.71
C LEU A 77 -20.83 -12.39 -9.32
N LEU A 78 -20.54 -11.25 -8.67
CA LEU A 78 -21.56 -10.35 -8.12
C LEU A 78 -21.73 -9.05 -8.91
N GLY A 79 -20.65 -8.58 -9.53
CA GLY A 79 -20.60 -7.27 -10.17
C GLY A 79 -19.74 -6.29 -9.37
N THR A 80 -19.00 -5.41 -10.07
CA THR A 80 -18.04 -4.47 -9.48
C THR A 80 -18.71 -3.60 -8.42
N LYS A 81 -19.91 -3.10 -8.68
CA LYS A 81 -20.66 -2.24 -7.75
C LYS A 81 -21.10 -2.97 -6.49
N ARG A 82 -21.59 -4.21 -6.65
CA ARG A 82 -22.10 -5.01 -5.51
C ARG A 82 -20.96 -5.49 -4.62
N THR A 83 -19.85 -5.92 -5.22
CA THR A 83 -18.65 -6.35 -4.48
C THR A 83 -18.01 -5.19 -3.73
N LEU A 84 -17.98 -3.98 -4.32
CA LEU A 84 -17.55 -2.76 -3.64
C LEU A 84 -18.38 -2.51 -2.37
N VAL A 85 -19.71 -2.53 -2.46
CA VAL A 85 -20.60 -2.30 -1.30
C VAL A 85 -20.40 -3.38 -0.24
N LEU A 86 -20.32 -4.66 -0.64
CA LEU A 86 -20.08 -5.76 0.30
C LEU A 86 -18.74 -5.58 1.03
N GLY A 87 -17.67 -5.28 0.30
CA GLY A 87 -16.35 -5.05 0.87
C GLY A 87 -16.35 -3.90 1.88
N ALA A 88 -17.00 -2.78 1.57
CA ALA A 88 -17.12 -1.64 2.47
C ALA A 88 -17.91 -1.97 3.76
N ILE A 89 -18.98 -2.77 3.67
CA ILE A 89 -19.74 -3.23 4.85
C ILE A 89 -18.86 -4.13 5.72
N VAL A 90 -18.17 -5.10 5.10
CA VAL A 90 -17.26 -6.02 5.82
C VAL A 90 -16.13 -5.25 6.49
N LEU A 91 -15.52 -4.27 5.81
CA LEU A 91 -14.52 -3.37 6.39
C LEU A 91 -15.05 -2.61 7.60
N ALA A 92 -16.24 -2.00 7.50
CA ALA A 92 -16.85 -1.26 8.61
C ALA A 92 -17.04 -2.16 9.84
N ILE A 93 -17.56 -3.39 9.63
CA ILE A 93 -17.70 -4.39 10.69
C ILE A 93 -16.34 -4.69 11.33
N GLY A 94 -15.30 -4.92 10.51
CA GLY A 94 -13.95 -5.15 10.98
C GLY A 94 -13.42 -4.02 11.87
N TYR A 95 -13.61 -2.76 11.50
CA TYR A 95 -13.17 -1.61 12.30
C TYR A 95 -13.92 -1.48 13.63
N PHE A 96 -15.24 -1.67 13.64
CA PHE A 96 -16.00 -1.71 14.89
C PHE A 96 -15.56 -2.87 15.78
N MET A 97 -15.26 -4.04 15.19
CA MET A 97 -14.73 -5.20 15.92
C MET A 97 -13.35 -4.93 16.53
N THR A 98 -12.47 -4.18 15.86
CA THR A 98 -11.19 -3.75 16.45
C THR A 98 -11.40 -2.83 17.65
N GLY A 99 -12.38 -1.92 17.61
CA GLY A 99 -12.76 -1.13 18.79
C GLY A 99 -13.26 -1.99 19.95
N MET A 100 -14.07 -3.02 19.65
CA MET A 100 -14.61 -3.95 20.65
C MET A 100 -13.57 -4.92 21.21
N SER A 101 -12.43 -5.13 20.55
CA SER A 101 -11.40 -6.05 21.03
C SER A 101 -10.71 -5.56 22.32
N LEU A 102 -10.91 -4.31 22.72
CA LEU A 102 -10.53 -3.82 24.05
C LEU A 102 -11.27 -4.52 25.18
N LEU A 103 -12.52 -4.94 24.95
CA LEU A 103 -13.31 -5.66 25.93
C LEU A 103 -13.07 -7.17 25.87
N ASN A 104 -12.78 -7.69 24.67
CA ASN A 104 -12.50 -9.11 24.44
C ASN A 104 -11.29 -9.24 23.50
N PRO A 105 -10.06 -9.37 24.04
CA PRO A 105 -8.83 -9.41 23.25
C PRO A 105 -8.82 -10.49 22.16
N ASP A 106 -9.47 -11.64 22.39
CA ASP A 106 -9.57 -12.74 21.42
C ASP A 106 -10.26 -12.34 20.11
N LEU A 107 -11.04 -11.25 20.09
CA LEU A 107 -11.69 -10.75 18.89
C LEU A 107 -10.72 -10.10 17.89
N ILE A 108 -9.49 -9.74 18.31
CA ILE A 108 -8.58 -8.96 17.45
C ILE A 108 -8.25 -9.67 16.14
N PHE A 109 -7.96 -10.98 16.18
CA PHE A 109 -7.59 -11.72 14.97
C PHE A 109 -8.78 -11.89 14.02
N ILE A 110 -10.00 -12.04 14.56
CA ILE A 110 -11.22 -12.07 13.76
C ILE A 110 -11.49 -10.69 13.14
N ALA A 111 -11.28 -9.61 13.90
CA ALA A 111 -11.40 -8.24 13.40
C ALA A 111 -10.41 -7.97 12.25
N LEU A 112 -9.14 -8.32 12.43
CA LEU A 112 -8.10 -8.19 11.40
C LEU A 112 -8.40 -9.05 10.16
N GLY A 113 -8.90 -10.27 10.35
CA GLY A 113 -9.33 -11.13 9.25
C GLY A 113 -10.51 -10.54 8.48
N THR A 114 -11.44 -9.92 9.21
CA THR A 114 -12.58 -9.17 8.64
C THR A 114 -12.11 -7.98 7.83
N ILE A 115 -11.15 -7.21 8.33
CA ILE A 115 -10.56 -6.09 7.60
C ILE A 115 -9.82 -6.57 6.34
N ALA A 116 -9.01 -7.63 6.44
CA ALA A 116 -8.27 -8.15 5.29
C ALA A 116 -9.20 -8.64 4.17
N VAL A 117 -10.25 -9.40 4.51
CA VAL A 117 -11.23 -9.88 3.53
C VAL A 117 -12.08 -8.74 2.96
N GLY A 118 -12.53 -7.81 3.82
CA GLY A 118 -13.26 -6.62 3.38
C GLY A 118 -12.44 -5.77 2.42
N ASN A 119 -11.15 -5.57 2.72
CA ASN A 119 -10.25 -4.85 1.82
C ASN A 119 -10.04 -5.59 0.51
N GLY A 120 -9.83 -6.91 0.55
CA GLY A 120 -9.71 -7.74 -0.64
C GLY A 120 -10.91 -7.59 -1.57
N LEU A 121 -12.13 -7.65 -1.02
CA LEU A 121 -13.38 -7.43 -1.76
C LEU A 121 -13.52 -5.99 -2.26
N PHE A 122 -13.11 -4.98 -1.49
CA PHE A 122 -13.28 -3.58 -1.89
C PHE A 122 -12.25 -3.16 -2.95
N LYS A 123 -10.95 -3.38 -2.71
CA LYS A 123 -9.86 -2.56 -3.29
C LYS A 123 -9.77 -2.54 -4.81
N ALA A 124 -10.00 -3.67 -5.47
CA ALA A 124 -9.93 -3.75 -6.93
C ALA A 124 -11.12 -3.07 -7.64
N ASN A 125 -12.25 -2.89 -6.94
CA ASN A 125 -13.53 -2.54 -7.56
C ASN A 125 -13.73 -1.04 -7.84
N PRO A 126 -13.35 -0.08 -6.97
CA PRO A 126 -13.41 1.34 -7.29
C PRO A 126 -12.61 1.72 -8.54
N ALA A 127 -11.36 1.23 -8.65
CA ALA A 127 -10.51 1.46 -9.82
C ALA A 127 -11.09 0.81 -11.10
N SER A 128 -11.64 -0.40 -10.98
CA SER A 128 -12.33 -1.09 -12.08
C SER A 128 -13.62 -0.37 -12.51
N LEU A 129 -14.38 0.20 -11.56
CA LEU A 129 -15.56 1.00 -11.86
C LEU A 129 -15.18 2.34 -12.50
N LEU A 130 -14.08 2.95 -12.05
CA LEU A 130 -13.57 4.20 -12.59
C LEU A 130 -13.17 4.03 -14.05
N SER A 131 -12.40 3.00 -14.41
CA SER A 131 -12.01 2.76 -15.80
C SER A 131 -13.20 2.59 -16.73
N LYS A 132 -14.27 1.94 -16.25
CA LYS A 132 -15.53 1.74 -16.97
C LYS A 132 -16.36 3.02 -17.14
N CYS A 133 -16.03 4.12 -16.44
CA CYS A 133 -16.68 5.42 -16.64
C CYS A 133 -16.22 6.16 -17.90
N TYR A 134 -15.12 5.73 -18.51
CA TYR A 134 -14.52 6.36 -19.67
C TYR A 134 -14.61 5.44 -20.89
N GLN A 135 -14.73 6.04 -22.08
CA GLN A 135 -14.69 5.27 -23.32
C GLN A 135 -13.27 4.74 -23.57
N PRO A 136 -13.12 3.63 -24.31
CA PRO A 136 -11.80 3.16 -24.73
C PRO A 136 -11.00 4.28 -25.42
N LYS A 137 -9.77 4.52 -24.96
CA LYS A 137 -8.86 5.58 -25.45
C LYS A 137 -9.28 7.03 -25.12
N ASP A 138 -10.18 7.26 -24.15
CA ASP A 138 -10.47 8.61 -23.66
C ASP A 138 -9.21 9.21 -23.00
N PRO A 139 -8.68 10.36 -23.48
CA PRO A 139 -7.46 10.97 -22.95
C PRO A 139 -7.60 11.48 -21.51
N ARG A 140 -8.83 11.58 -20.97
CA ARG A 140 -9.07 12.02 -19.59
C ARG A 140 -8.84 10.93 -18.54
N LEU A 141 -8.78 9.65 -18.96
CA LEU A 141 -8.67 8.51 -18.05
C LEU A 141 -7.40 8.57 -17.18
N ASP A 142 -6.26 8.95 -17.77
CA ASP A 142 -4.99 9.04 -17.03
C ASP A 142 -5.04 10.17 -15.98
N GLY A 143 -5.65 11.30 -16.33
CA GLY A 143 -5.90 12.40 -15.40
C GLY A 143 -6.87 12.01 -14.27
N ALA A 144 -7.86 11.17 -14.58
CA ALA A 144 -8.79 10.63 -13.59
C ALA A 144 -8.10 9.68 -12.61
N PHE A 145 -7.22 8.78 -13.09
CA PHE A 145 -6.41 7.93 -12.21
C PHE A 145 -5.44 8.74 -11.35
N THR A 146 -4.89 9.83 -11.88
CA THR A 146 -4.06 10.77 -11.10
C THR A 146 -4.85 11.38 -9.94
N LEU A 147 -6.05 11.89 -10.19
CA LEU A 147 -6.91 12.41 -9.12
C LEU A 147 -7.42 11.33 -8.17
N PHE A 148 -7.69 10.12 -8.69
CA PHE A 148 -8.06 8.98 -7.86
C PHE A 148 -6.93 8.63 -6.87
N TYR A 149 -5.68 8.60 -7.33
CA TYR A 149 -4.52 8.43 -6.45
C TYR A 149 -4.37 9.59 -5.46
N MET A 150 -4.69 10.82 -5.86
CA MET A 150 -4.72 11.96 -4.94
C MET A 150 -5.78 11.78 -3.84
N SER A 151 -6.95 11.21 -4.14
CA SER A 151 -7.98 10.91 -3.14
C SER A 151 -7.49 9.98 -2.02
N ILE A 152 -6.67 9.00 -2.40
CA ILE A 152 -6.06 8.05 -1.47
C ILE A 152 -5.15 8.77 -0.49
N ASN A 153 -4.29 9.65 -1.01
CA ASN A 153 -3.32 10.38 -0.21
C ASN A 153 -3.96 11.46 0.67
N ILE A 154 -5.03 12.12 0.19
CA ILE A 154 -5.80 13.05 1.03
C ILE A 154 -6.46 12.30 2.19
N GLY A 155 -7.09 11.16 1.91
CA GLY A 155 -7.72 10.32 2.95
C GLY A 155 -6.71 9.84 4.00
N SER A 156 -5.54 9.36 3.57
CA SER A 156 -4.48 8.91 4.47
C SER A 156 -3.84 10.05 5.27
N LEU A 157 -3.59 11.21 4.65
CA LEU A 157 -3.06 12.40 5.31
C LEU A 157 -3.99 12.87 6.45
N LEU A 158 -5.29 13.01 6.16
CA LEU A 158 -6.28 13.41 7.17
C LEU A 158 -6.35 12.38 8.30
N SER A 159 -6.32 11.09 7.96
CA SER A 159 -6.46 10.04 8.95
C SER A 159 -5.24 9.89 9.85
N LEU A 160 -4.03 9.84 9.29
CA LEU A 160 -2.80 9.73 10.08
C LEU A 160 -2.51 10.99 10.90
N SER A 161 -3.04 12.14 10.51
CA SER A 161 -2.97 13.37 11.31
C SER A 161 -3.95 13.35 12.49
N LEU A 162 -5.16 12.80 12.31
CA LEU A 162 -6.23 12.87 13.31
C LEU A 162 -6.31 11.64 14.22
N ALA A 163 -6.24 10.43 13.66
CA ALA A 163 -6.47 9.19 14.39
C ALA A 163 -5.53 9.03 15.60
N PRO A 164 -4.21 9.29 15.50
CA PRO A 164 -3.34 9.18 16.67
C PRO A 164 -3.65 10.20 17.77
N VAL A 165 -3.98 11.43 17.39
CA VAL A 165 -4.36 12.50 18.35
C VAL A 165 -5.68 12.13 19.06
N ILE A 166 -6.63 11.56 18.33
CA ILE A 166 -7.90 11.11 18.91
C ILE A 166 -7.68 9.90 19.82
N ALA A 167 -6.81 8.96 19.44
CA ALA A 167 -6.51 7.78 20.24
C ALA A 167 -5.86 8.16 21.58
N ASP A 168 -4.97 9.15 21.57
CA ASP A 168 -4.29 9.66 22.77
C ASP A 168 -5.25 10.41 23.71
N LYS A 169 -6.16 11.22 23.16
CA LYS A 169 -7.09 12.06 23.96
C LYS A 169 -8.39 11.37 24.38
N PHE A 170 -8.94 10.52 23.52
CA PHE A 170 -10.28 9.94 23.68
C PHE A 170 -10.28 8.40 23.71
N GLY A 171 -9.12 7.76 23.49
CA GLY A 171 -8.95 6.33 23.55
C GLY A 171 -9.11 5.61 22.19
N TYR A 172 -8.50 4.42 22.10
CA TYR A 172 -8.43 3.63 20.87
C TYR A 172 -9.81 3.15 20.36
N ALA A 173 -10.73 2.78 21.25
CA ALA A 173 -12.10 2.39 20.86
C ALA A 173 -12.81 3.50 20.07
N VAL A 174 -12.72 4.75 20.55
CA VAL A 174 -13.35 5.91 19.88
C VAL A 174 -12.74 6.11 18.49
N THR A 175 -11.41 5.99 18.39
CA THR A 175 -10.72 6.14 17.10
C THR A 175 -11.10 5.06 16.10
N TYR A 176 -11.14 3.78 16.50
CA TYR A 176 -11.54 2.70 15.59
C TYR A 176 -13.01 2.82 15.18
N ASN A 177 -13.90 3.24 16.08
CA ASN A 177 -15.29 3.52 15.76
C ASN A 177 -15.42 4.70 14.78
N LEU A 178 -14.59 5.73 14.91
CA LEU A 178 -14.53 6.85 13.95
C LEU A 178 -14.06 6.38 12.56
N CYS A 179 -13.07 5.48 12.51
CA CYS A 179 -12.63 4.86 11.26
C CYS A 179 -13.77 4.05 10.61
N GLY A 180 -14.51 3.29 11.42
CA GLY A 180 -15.75 2.61 11.00
C GLY A 180 -16.82 3.57 10.47
N ALA A 181 -17.03 4.70 11.15
CA ALA A 181 -17.94 5.75 10.72
C ALA A 181 -17.54 6.36 9.37
N GLY A 182 -16.24 6.51 9.09
CA GLY A 182 -15.74 6.90 7.76
C GLY A 182 -16.24 5.97 6.65
N LEU A 183 -16.27 4.66 6.88
CA LEU A 183 -16.81 3.69 5.92
C LEU A 183 -18.34 3.79 5.77
N ILE A 184 -19.05 4.13 6.85
CA ILE A 184 -20.48 4.44 6.76
C ILE A 184 -20.70 5.68 5.89
N VAL A 185 -19.87 6.71 6.02
CA VAL A 185 -19.93 7.89 5.14
C VAL A 185 -19.64 7.50 3.69
N ALA A 186 -18.64 6.65 3.43
CA ALA A 186 -18.37 6.13 2.08
C ALA A 186 -19.60 5.42 1.49
N LEU A 187 -20.27 4.56 2.26
CA LEU A 187 -21.50 3.88 1.85
C LEU A 187 -22.65 4.85 1.61
N LEU A 188 -22.84 5.85 2.47
CA LEU A 188 -23.88 6.88 2.31
C LEU A 188 -23.65 7.69 1.03
N VAL A 189 -22.42 8.09 0.74
CA VAL A 189 -22.04 8.75 -0.53
C VAL A 189 -22.38 7.84 -1.72
N TYR A 190 -21.99 6.57 -1.66
CA TYR A 190 -22.31 5.63 -2.72
C TYR A 190 -23.83 5.49 -2.93
N PHE A 191 -24.62 5.27 -1.87
CA PHE A 191 -26.07 5.08 -2.00
C PHE A 191 -26.81 6.34 -2.44
N ALA A 192 -26.38 7.53 -2.00
CA ALA A 192 -26.94 8.81 -2.43
C ALA A 192 -26.75 9.04 -3.93
N TYR A 193 -25.61 8.62 -4.48
CA TYR A 193 -25.23 8.91 -5.88
C TYR A 193 -25.19 7.67 -6.79
N ARG A 194 -25.61 6.48 -6.33
CA ARG A 194 -25.57 5.23 -7.11
C ARG A 194 -26.28 5.29 -8.46
N GLY A 195 -27.26 6.19 -8.59
CA GLY A 195 -27.96 6.44 -9.86
C GLY A 195 -27.01 6.86 -10.98
N MET A 196 -25.91 7.53 -10.67
CA MET A 196 -24.88 7.96 -11.63
C MET A 196 -24.14 6.79 -12.27
N VAL A 197 -24.01 5.66 -11.57
CA VAL A 197 -23.34 4.45 -12.06
C VAL A 197 -24.33 3.33 -12.40
N LYS A 198 -25.63 3.63 -12.58
CA LYS A 198 -26.66 2.63 -12.87
C LYS A 198 -26.29 1.77 -14.08
N ASN A 199 -25.83 2.41 -15.15
CA ASN A 199 -25.49 1.77 -16.43
C ASN A 199 -23.99 1.53 -16.61
N ILE A 200 -23.19 1.67 -15.56
CA ILE A 200 -21.73 1.48 -15.58
C ILE A 200 -21.39 0.33 -14.64
N GLY A 201 -20.61 -0.66 -15.08
CA GLY A 201 -20.26 -1.82 -14.24
C GLY A 201 -19.73 -2.99 -15.07
N SER A 202 -19.44 -4.10 -14.39
CA SER A 202 -19.10 -5.36 -15.05
C SER A 202 -20.36 -6.08 -15.55
N GLU A 203 -20.20 -7.10 -16.39
CA GLU A 203 -21.32 -7.87 -16.95
C GLU A 203 -22.33 -8.36 -15.87
N PRO A 204 -21.91 -8.86 -14.69
CA PRO A 204 -22.84 -9.25 -13.64
C PRO A 204 -23.63 -8.10 -13.00
N ASP A 205 -23.14 -6.85 -13.09
CA ASP A 205 -23.87 -5.67 -12.57
C ASP A 205 -25.14 -5.38 -13.39
N HIS A 206 -25.16 -5.77 -14.67
CA HIS A 206 -26.29 -5.56 -15.57
C HIS A 206 -27.36 -6.66 -15.47
N LYS A 207 -27.05 -7.76 -14.78
CA LYS A 207 -27.95 -8.90 -14.57
C LYS A 207 -28.58 -8.84 -13.17
N PRO A 208 -29.80 -9.38 -12.97
CA PRO A 208 -30.38 -9.50 -11.64
C PRO A 208 -29.47 -10.34 -10.74
N LEU A 209 -29.46 -10.00 -9.44
CA LEU A 209 -28.60 -10.65 -8.47
C LEU A 209 -29.00 -12.13 -8.33
N ARG A 210 -28.08 -13.03 -8.68
CA ARG A 210 -28.28 -14.47 -8.49
C ARG A 210 -28.06 -14.81 -7.01
N PHE A 211 -29.13 -15.21 -6.32
CA PHE A 211 -29.07 -15.53 -4.88
C PHE A 211 -28.01 -16.58 -4.54
N ARG A 212 -27.83 -17.59 -5.39
CA ARG A 212 -26.75 -18.59 -5.25
C ARG A 212 -25.37 -17.96 -5.19
N ASN A 213 -25.06 -17.03 -6.09
CA ASN A 213 -23.75 -16.37 -6.13
C ASN A 213 -23.55 -15.48 -4.90
N LEU A 214 -24.61 -14.78 -4.47
CA LEU A 214 -24.58 -13.99 -3.23
C LEU A 214 -24.26 -14.88 -2.03
N LEU A 215 -24.99 -15.99 -1.86
CA LEU A 215 -24.78 -16.90 -0.74
C LEU A 215 -23.37 -17.51 -0.74
N LEU A 216 -22.87 -17.91 -1.92
CA LEU A 216 -21.50 -18.43 -2.06
C LEU A 216 -20.46 -17.40 -1.65
N VAL A 217 -20.62 -16.14 -2.06
CA VAL A 217 -19.66 -15.08 -1.69
C VAL A 217 -19.79 -14.72 -0.21
N LEU A 218 -20.99 -14.68 0.36
CA LEU A 218 -21.17 -14.42 1.80
C LEU A 218 -20.56 -15.55 2.65
N LEU A 219 -20.84 -16.81 2.31
CA LEU A 219 -20.24 -17.96 3.00
C LEU A 219 -18.72 -17.97 2.83
N GLY A 220 -18.24 -17.75 1.60
CA GLY A 220 -16.81 -17.63 1.32
C GLY A 220 -16.15 -16.49 2.10
N THR A 221 -16.82 -15.35 2.25
CA THR A 221 -16.37 -14.22 3.06
C THR A 221 -16.19 -14.66 4.52
N VAL A 222 -17.21 -15.27 5.12
CA VAL A 222 -17.14 -15.74 6.52
C VAL A 222 -16.03 -16.78 6.71
N VAL A 223 -15.94 -17.79 5.82
CA VAL A 223 -14.88 -18.81 5.88
C VAL A 223 -13.49 -18.18 5.75
N MET A 224 -13.32 -17.24 4.82
CA MET A 224 -12.05 -16.54 4.63
C MET A 224 -11.67 -15.68 5.83
N ILE A 225 -12.64 -15.06 6.53
CA ILE A 225 -12.37 -14.30 7.76
C ILE A 225 -11.76 -15.20 8.82
N PHE A 226 -12.37 -16.36 9.08
CA PHE A 226 -11.85 -17.30 10.07
C PHE A 226 -10.54 -17.94 9.63
N LEU A 227 -10.36 -18.22 8.33
CA LEU A 227 -9.10 -18.69 7.79
C LEU A 227 -7.98 -17.65 7.99
N CYS A 228 -8.23 -16.39 7.69
CA CYS A 228 -7.28 -15.29 7.91
C CYS A 228 -6.93 -15.15 9.40
N ALA A 229 -7.93 -15.18 10.28
CA ALA A 229 -7.71 -15.14 11.73
C ALA A 229 -6.82 -16.32 12.19
N TRP A 230 -7.10 -17.53 11.70
CA TRP A 230 -6.31 -18.72 12.00
C TRP A 230 -4.88 -18.65 11.43
N LEU A 231 -4.69 -18.11 10.22
CA LEU A 231 -3.37 -17.92 9.61
C LEU A 231 -2.51 -16.94 10.42
N MET A 232 -3.11 -15.88 11.00
CA MET A 232 -2.39 -14.94 11.86
C MET A 232 -1.97 -15.55 13.20
N HIS A 233 -2.75 -16.49 13.76
CA HIS A 233 -2.30 -17.30 14.89
C HIS A 233 -1.17 -18.26 14.51
N ASN A 234 -1.17 -18.77 13.28
CA ASN A 234 -0.25 -19.78 12.79
C ASN A 234 0.70 -19.21 11.73
N VAL A 235 1.44 -18.15 12.07
CA VAL A 235 2.31 -17.42 11.13
C VAL A 235 3.29 -18.34 10.38
N LYS A 236 3.81 -19.40 11.03
CA LYS A 236 4.65 -20.41 10.36
C LYS A 236 3.95 -21.08 9.18
N ILE A 237 2.66 -21.39 9.32
CA ILE A 237 1.84 -21.98 8.26
C ILE A 237 1.55 -20.92 7.19
N ALA A 238 1.23 -19.68 7.59
CA ALA A 238 1.03 -18.60 6.64
C ALA A 238 2.26 -18.37 5.75
N ASN A 239 3.46 -18.41 6.34
CA ASN A 239 4.73 -18.31 5.61
C ASN A 239 4.90 -19.47 4.62
N LEU A 240 4.61 -20.70 5.05
CA LEU A 240 4.70 -21.88 4.18
C LEU A 240 3.73 -21.76 2.99
N VAL A 241 2.47 -21.36 3.24
CA VAL A 241 1.47 -21.14 2.20
C VAL A 241 1.93 -20.07 1.21
N LEU A 242 2.47 -18.96 1.70
CA LEU A 242 2.97 -17.87 0.86
C LEU A 242 4.16 -18.30 0.01
N ILE A 243 5.10 -19.06 0.56
CA ILE A 243 6.24 -19.62 -0.17
C ILE A 243 5.77 -20.56 -1.27
N VAL A 244 4.89 -21.52 -0.95
CA VAL A 244 4.34 -22.47 -1.92
C VAL A 244 3.60 -21.73 -3.04
N LEU A 245 2.74 -20.76 -2.69
CA LEU A 245 2.01 -19.96 -3.68
C LEU A 245 2.97 -19.16 -4.57
N SER A 246 4.00 -18.55 -3.98
CA SER A 246 5.01 -17.79 -4.73
C SER A 246 5.81 -18.68 -5.68
N ILE A 247 6.17 -19.89 -5.28
CA ILE A 247 6.84 -20.88 -6.13
C ILE A 247 5.91 -21.28 -7.30
N VAL A 248 4.65 -21.61 -7.03
CA VAL A 248 3.68 -22.00 -8.06
C VAL A 248 3.46 -20.88 -9.07
N VAL A 249 3.22 -19.65 -8.60
CA VAL A 249 3.03 -18.48 -9.47
C VAL A 249 4.29 -18.19 -10.28
N THR A 250 5.48 -18.31 -9.67
CA THR A 250 6.75 -18.11 -10.38
C THR A 250 6.98 -19.18 -11.47
N ILE A 251 6.69 -20.45 -11.19
CA ILE A 251 6.77 -21.52 -12.19
C ILE A 251 5.82 -21.24 -13.36
N PHE A 252 4.58 -20.84 -13.07
CA PHE A 252 3.62 -20.48 -14.12
C PHE A 252 4.09 -19.27 -14.94
N PHE A 253 4.62 -18.24 -14.26
CA PHE A 253 5.17 -17.05 -14.92
C PHE A 253 6.28 -17.42 -15.91
N PHE A 254 7.26 -18.22 -15.49
CA PHE A 254 8.36 -18.62 -16.37
C PHE A 254 7.89 -19.56 -17.48
N ARG A 255 6.94 -20.46 -17.21
CA ARG A 255 6.32 -21.30 -18.24
C ARG A 255 5.72 -20.45 -19.36
N GLU A 256 4.97 -19.40 -19.03
CA GLU A 256 4.41 -18.49 -20.03
C GLU A 256 5.50 -17.64 -20.70
N ALA A 257 6.51 -17.18 -19.97
CA ALA A 257 7.64 -16.44 -20.54
C ALA A 257 8.41 -17.25 -21.59
N PHE A 258 8.64 -18.55 -21.35
CA PHE A 258 9.35 -19.42 -22.29
C PHE A 258 8.51 -19.83 -23.51
N ARG A 259 7.19 -19.62 -23.48
CA ARG A 259 6.30 -19.82 -24.64
C ARG A 259 6.31 -18.64 -25.61
N LEU A 260 6.78 -17.48 -25.17
CA LEU A 260 6.91 -16.30 -26.01
C LEU A 260 8.17 -16.34 -26.87
N ASP A 261 8.17 -15.50 -27.90
CA ASP A 261 9.33 -15.20 -28.74
C ASP A 261 10.43 -14.49 -27.93
N LYS A 262 11.58 -14.25 -28.56
CA LYS A 262 12.73 -13.64 -27.88
C LYS A 262 12.40 -12.27 -27.28
N THR A 263 11.62 -11.43 -27.97
CA THR A 263 11.29 -10.10 -27.48
C THR A 263 10.28 -10.16 -26.33
N GLY A 264 9.20 -10.94 -26.48
CA GLY A 264 8.23 -11.14 -25.40
C GLY A 264 8.86 -11.75 -24.14
N ARG A 265 9.71 -12.77 -24.31
CA ARG A 265 10.43 -13.40 -23.19
C ARG A 265 11.37 -12.44 -22.47
N ASN A 266 12.13 -11.62 -23.20
CA ASN A 266 13.02 -10.64 -22.59
C ASN A 266 12.25 -9.59 -21.76
N LYS A 267 11.12 -9.10 -22.27
CA LYS A 267 10.26 -8.17 -21.52
C LYS A 267 9.69 -8.82 -20.26
N MET A 268 9.29 -10.10 -20.31
CA MET A 268 8.87 -10.84 -19.11
C MET A 268 10.01 -11.02 -18.10
N PHE A 269 11.24 -11.31 -18.53
CA PHE A 269 12.37 -11.37 -17.60
C PHE A 269 12.64 -10.03 -16.91
N VAL A 270 12.56 -8.92 -17.65
CA VAL A 270 12.67 -7.58 -17.05
C VAL A 270 11.53 -7.33 -16.07
N ALA A 271 10.29 -7.67 -16.43
CA ALA A 271 9.13 -7.55 -15.53
C ALA A 271 9.34 -8.32 -14.22
N PHE A 272 9.91 -9.52 -14.28
CA PHE A 272 10.24 -10.32 -13.10
C PHE A 272 11.29 -9.67 -12.20
N ILE A 273 12.35 -9.10 -12.80
CA ILE A 273 13.39 -8.38 -12.05
C ILE A 273 12.80 -7.14 -11.36
N LEU A 274 12.01 -6.34 -12.08
CA LEU A 274 11.32 -5.19 -11.48
C LEU A 274 10.37 -5.59 -10.35
N MET A 275 9.75 -6.77 -10.43
CA MET A 275 8.92 -7.31 -9.34
C MET A 275 9.77 -7.69 -8.11
N ILE A 276 10.97 -8.23 -8.28
CA ILE A 276 11.92 -8.46 -7.17
C ILE A 276 12.35 -7.13 -6.54
N GLU A 277 12.68 -6.13 -7.36
CA GLU A 277 13.01 -4.79 -6.88
C GLU A 277 11.84 -4.17 -6.09
N ALA A 278 10.59 -4.39 -6.54
CA ALA A 278 9.41 -3.97 -5.82
C ALA A 278 9.26 -4.69 -4.45
N VAL A 279 9.60 -5.98 -4.36
CA VAL A 279 9.61 -6.70 -3.05
C VAL A 279 10.56 -5.99 -2.08
N LEU A 280 11.78 -5.66 -2.51
CA LEU A 280 12.75 -4.95 -1.67
C LEU A 280 12.23 -3.58 -1.24
N PHE A 281 11.61 -2.83 -2.15
CA PHE A 281 11.01 -1.55 -1.84
C PHE A 281 9.90 -1.67 -0.78
N TYR A 282 8.99 -2.64 -0.92
CA TYR A 282 7.89 -2.80 0.03
C TYR A 282 8.34 -3.33 1.40
N ILE A 283 9.45 -4.07 1.50
CA ILE A 283 10.07 -4.42 2.79
C ILE A 283 10.48 -3.15 3.55
N LEU A 284 11.06 -2.17 2.84
CA LEU A 284 11.44 -0.87 3.39
C LEU A 284 10.21 -0.03 3.75
N TYR A 285 9.18 -0.05 2.89
CA TYR A 285 7.91 0.64 3.12
C TYR A 285 7.18 0.10 4.36
N ALA A 286 7.25 -1.19 4.62
CA ALA A 286 6.63 -1.84 5.78
C ALA A 286 7.21 -1.40 7.14
N GLN A 287 8.35 -0.69 7.14
CA GLN A 287 8.97 -0.15 8.36
C GLN A 287 8.27 1.12 8.87
N MET A 288 7.52 1.83 8.03
CA MET A 288 6.82 3.07 8.42
C MET A 288 5.83 2.88 9.58
N PRO A 289 4.88 1.92 9.53
CA PRO A 289 3.94 1.70 10.63
C PRO A 289 4.53 0.94 11.84
N THR A 290 5.74 0.38 11.69
CA THR A 290 6.42 -0.46 12.68
C THR A 290 7.69 0.23 13.20
N SER A 291 8.88 -0.14 12.71
CA SER A 291 10.18 0.30 13.18
C SER A 291 10.33 1.83 13.27
N LEU A 292 9.97 2.56 12.21
CA LEU A 292 10.07 4.02 12.15
C LEU A 292 9.03 4.69 13.05
N ASN A 293 7.85 4.08 13.20
CA ASN A 293 6.82 4.57 14.12
C ASN A 293 7.32 4.50 15.57
N PHE A 294 7.86 3.35 15.99
CA PHE A 294 8.38 3.18 17.35
C PHE A 294 9.65 3.97 17.60
N PHE A 295 10.53 4.13 16.59
CA PHE A 295 11.65 5.08 16.68
C PHE A 295 11.17 6.51 16.89
N ALA A 296 10.12 6.96 16.17
CA ALA A 296 9.55 8.29 16.36
C ALA A 296 8.91 8.47 17.75
N ILE A 297 8.32 7.42 18.32
CA ILE A 297 7.79 7.43 19.68
C ILE A 297 8.92 7.53 20.72
N ASN A 298 9.99 6.76 20.56
CA ASN A 298 10.98 6.53 21.62
C ASN A 298 12.19 7.48 21.54
N ASN A 299 12.57 7.97 20.36
CA ASN A 299 13.87 8.59 20.12
C ASN A 299 13.82 9.87 19.26
N VAL A 300 12.65 10.48 19.11
CA VAL A 300 12.48 11.73 18.36
C VAL A 300 11.75 12.73 19.24
N HIS A 301 12.16 13.99 19.19
CA HIS A 301 11.44 15.07 19.88
C HIS A 301 10.04 15.25 19.31
N HIS A 302 9.05 15.41 20.18
CA HIS A 302 7.62 15.50 19.82
C HIS A 302 7.16 16.94 19.59
N GLU A 303 8.07 17.83 19.18
CA GLU A 303 7.76 19.24 18.94
C GLU A 303 8.35 19.70 17.60
N ILE A 304 7.51 20.23 16.71
CA ILE A 304 7.97 20.90 15.48
C ILE A 304 7.47 22.34 15.51
N LEU A 305 8.39 23.29 15.32
CA LEU A 305 8.07 24.72 15.22
C LEU A 305 7.30 25.27 16.45
N GLY A 306 7.54 24.77 17.67
CA GLY A 306 6.81 25.21 18.86
C GLY A 306 5.52 24.43 19.15
N PHE A 307 5.11 23.50 18.27
CA PHE A 307 3.87 22.76 18.41
C PHE A 307 4.14 21.31 18.82
N ALA A 308 3.47 20.86 19.89
CA ALA A 308 3.46 19.46 20.29
C ALA A 308 2.75 18.61 19.22
N ILE A 309 3.40 17.54 18.79
CA ILE A 309 2.94 16.61 17.76
C ILE A 309 2.89 15.22 18.34
N ASN A 310 1.79 14.51 18.09
CA ASN A 310 1.73 13.09 18.42
C ASN A 310 2.76 12.32 17.58
N PRO A 311 3.68 11.54 18.17
CA PRO A 311 4.75 10.88 17.43
C PRO A 311 4.24 9.89 16.37
N VAL A 312 3.08 9.26 16.57
CA VAL A 312 2.51 8.34 15.59
C VAL A 312 2.02 9.11 14.35
N SER A 313 1.65 10.38 14.50
CA SER A 313 1.26 11.25 13.39
C SER A 313 2.42 11.65 12.47
N PHE A 314 3.68 11.38 12.82
CA PHE A 314 4.79 11.51 11.87
C PHE A 314 4.59 10.66 10.60
N GLN A 315 3.83 9.55 10.69
CA GLN A 315 3.45 8.75 9.51
C GLN A 315 2.67 9.57 8.46
N ALA A 316 1.97 10.64 8.85
CA ALA A 316 1.26 11.53 7.94
C ALA A 316 2.19 12.30 6.99
N LEU A 317 3.50 12.36 7.30
CA LEU A 317 4.50 12.98 6.44
C LEU A 317 4.64 12.26 5.10
N ASN A 318 4.43 10.94 5.04
CA ASN A 318 4.47 10.21 3.78
C ASN A 318 3.40 10.72 2.79
N PRO A 319 2.09 10.66 3.09
CA PRO A 319 1.09 11.15 2.15
C PRO A 319 1.16 12.67 1.96
N PHE A 320 1.62 13.44 2.95
CA PHE A 320 1.92 14.87 2.77
C PHE A 320 2.94 15.07 1.65
N TRP A 321 4.08 14.39 1.72
CA TRP A 321 5.13 14.52 0.71
C TRP A 321 4.70 13.97 -0.65
N VAL A 322 3.92 12.89 -0.70
CA VAL A 322 3.37 12.38 -1.96
C VAL A 322 2.48 13.43 -2.64
N VAL A 323 1.58 14.09 -1.90
CA VAL A 323 0.70 15.14 -2.44
C VAL A 323 1.50 16.35 -2.91
N VAL A 324 2.50 16.78 -2.14
CA VAL A 324 3.33 17.97 -2.46
C VAL A 324 4.30 17.70 -3.61
N ALA A 325 4.97 16.55 -3.61
CA ALA A 325 6.02 16.21 -4.57
C ALA A 325 5.46 15.67 -5.89
N SER A 326 4.26 15.10 -5.92
CA SER A 326 3.68 14.53 -7.16
C SER A 326 3.55 15.56 -8.30
N PRO A 327 2.99 16.78 -8.11
CA PRO A 327 2.94 17.79 -9.16
C PRO A 327 4.33 18.26 -9.61
N VAL A 328 5.28 18.36 -8.67
CA VAL A 328 6.66 18.76 -8.97
C VAL A 328 7.34 17.70 -9.83
N LEU A 329 7.20 16.44 -9.48
CA LEU A 329 7.76 15.32 -10.22
C LEU A 329 7.13 15.18 -11.61
N ALA A 330 5.81 15.38 -11.73
CA ALA A 330 5.12 15.44 -13.01
C ALA A 330 5.70 16.54 -13.92
N ALA A 331 5.92 17.76 -13.39
CA ALA A 331 6.53 18.85 -14.15
C ALA A 331 7.97 18.54 -14.59
N ILE A 332 8.76 17.87 -13.74
CA ILE A 332 10.11 17.40 -14.08
C ILE A 332 10.04 16.40 -15.24
N TYR A 333 9.15 15.41 -15.18
CA TYR A 333 8.99 14.43 -16.26
C TYR A 333 8.55 15.07 -17.57
N THR A 334 7.56 15.96 -17.55
CA THR A 334 7.12 16.66 -18.78
C THR A 334 8.28 17.43 -19.42
N ARG A 335 9.12 18.09 -18.62
CA ARG A 335 10.29 18.84 -19.10
C ARG A 335 11.43 17.94 -19.62
N LEU A 336 11.61 16.76 -19.02
CA LEU A 336 12.59 15.78 -19.48
C LEU A 336 12.14 15.10 -20.78
N GLY A 337 10.86 14.71 -20.86
CA GLY A 337 10.25 14.11 -22.05
C GLY A 337 10.22 15.07 -23.24
N SER A 338 9.95 16.36 -23.02
CA SER A 338 10.03 17.37 -24.09
C SER A 338 11.45 17.55 -24.65
N LYS A 339 12.47 17.06 -23.94
CA LYS A 339 13.88 17.07 -24.36
C LYS A 339 14.38 15.70 -24.84
N GLY A 340 13.50 14.69 -24.93
CA GLY A 340 13.86 13.32 -25.29
C GLY A 340 14.75 12.62 -24.26
N LYS A 341 14.77 13.10 -23.00
CA LYS A 341 15.59 12.56 -21.90
C LYS A 341 14.74 11.88 -20.84
N ASP A 342 13.75 11.10 -21.26
CA ASP A 342 12.89 10.36 -20.35
C ASP A 342 13.68 9.33 -19.53
N LEU A 343 13.38 9.26 -18.23
CA LEU A 343 13.95 8.26 -17.36
C LEU A 343 13.33 6.89 -17.68
N THR A 344 14.17 5.91 -18.00
CA THR A 344 13.72 4.55 -18.28
C THR A 344 13.14 3.88 -17.02
N MET A 345 12.29 2.86 -17.19
CA MET A 345 11.68 2.17 -16.04
C MET A 345 12.72 1.64 -15.04
N PRO A 346 13.80 0.93 -15.47
CA PRO A 346 14.85 0.49 -14.55
C PRO A 346 15.60 1.64 -13.85
N MET A 347 15.75 2.79 -14.51
CA MET A 347 16.38 3.97 -13.89
C MET A 347 15.48 4.57 -12.80
N LYS A 348 14.16 4.64 -13.02
CA LYS A 348 13.21 5.10 -12.01
C LYS A 348 13.24 4.21 -10.78
N PHE A 349 13.23 2.89 -10.96
CA PHE A 349 13.34 1.95 -9.85
C PHE A 349 14.65 2.10 -9.08
N THR A 350 15.78 2.20 -9.79
CA THR A 350 17.10 2.45 -9.17
C THR A 350 17.11 3.74 -8.35
N LEU A 351 16.61 4.86 -8.90
CA LEU A 351 16.53 6.14 -8.18
C LEU A 351 15.62 6.06 -6.96
N GLY A 352 14.49 5.34 -7.07
CA GLY A 352 13.60 5.14 -5.95
C GLY A 352 14.24 4.34 -4.82
N MET A 353 15.03 3.31 -5.16
CA MET A 353 15.78 2.52 -4.19
C MET A 353 16.90 3.33 -3.53
N LEU A 354 17.59 4.18 -4.30
CA LEU A 354 18.60 5.11 -3.77
C LEU A 354 17.99 6.03 -2.71
N LEU A 355 16.81 6.61 -3.00
CA LEU A 355 16.13 7.48 -2.06
C LEU A 355 15.71 6.72 -0.79
N CYS A 356 15.25 5.47 -0.92
CA CYS A 356 14.97 4.65 0.26
C CYS A 356 16.24 4.39 1.10
N ALA A 357 17.37 4.10 0.46
CA ALA A 357 18.67 3.96 1.15
C ALA A 357 19.03 5.24 1.89
N LEU A 358 18.93 6.40 1.23
CA LEU A 358 19.17 7.71 1.85
C LEU A 358 18.23 7.98 3.02
N GLY A 359 16.96 7.55 2.94
CA GLY A 359 16.01 7.62 4.04
C GLY A 359 16.51 6.88 5.28
N PHE A 360 16.86 5.60 5.17
CA PHE A 360 17.35 4.82 6.32
C PHE A 360 18.72 5.29 6.83
N LEU A 361 19.63 5.68 5.93
CA LEU A 361 20.91 6.27 6.33
C LEU A 361 20.72 7.60 7.05
N THR A 362 19.71 8.39 6.69
CA THR A 362 19.35 9.63 7.39
C THR A 362 18.82 9.34 8.80
N ALA A 363 17.95 8.33 8.95
CA ALA A 363 17.46 7.90 10.27
C ALA A 363 18.61 7.40 11.16
N ALA A 364 19.55 6.65 10.59
CA ALA A 364 20.73 6.17 11.29
C ALA A 364 21.67 7.32 11.71
N ALA A 365 21.98 8.23 10.78
CA ALA A 365 22.80 9.42 11.02
C ALA A 365 22.20 10.31 12.12
N ALA A 366 20.88 10.48 12.12
CA ALA A 366 20.16 11.25 13.14
C ALA A 366 20.51 10.77 14.55
N GLY A 367 20.47 9.45 14.78
CA GLY A 367 20.77 8.89 16.09
C GLY A 367 22.26 8.81 16.41
N MET A 368 23.12 8.46 15.43
CA MET A 368 24.55 8.27 15.68
C MET A 368 25.31 9.58 15.91
N TRP A 369 24.90 10.66 15.24
CA TRP A 369 25.68 11.90 15.19
C TRP A 369 24.94 13.15 15.68
N PHE A 370 23.60 13.09 15.77
CA PHE A 370 22.77 14.28 16.05
C PHE A 370 21.75 14.07 17.17
N ALA A 371 21.83 12.96 17.91
CA ALA A 371 21.05 12.80 19.13
C ALA A 371 21.61 13.68 20.25
N ASP A 372 20.73 14.19 21.09
CA ASP A 372 21.11 14.95 22.28
C ASP A 372 21.56 14.05 23.44
N ALA A 373 21.88 14.66 24.58
CA ALA A 373 22.32 13.96 25.78
C ALA A 373 21.23 13.06 26.39
N GLN A 374 19.98 13.18 25.94
CA GLN A 374 18.83 12.38 26.36
C GLN A 374 18.56 11.22 25.38
N GLY A 375 19.33 11.09 24.30
CA GLY A 375 19.10 10.05 23.28
C GLY A 375 17.95 10.36 22.33
N LEU A 376 17.56 11.63 22.22
CA LEU A 376 16.49 12.10 21.36
C LEU A 376 17.06 12.83 20.13
N THR A 377 16.44 12.60 18.99
CA THR A 377 16.83 13.20 17.71
C THR A 377 15.87 14.31 17.30
N SER A 378 16.37 15.26 16.51
CA SER A 378 15.53 16.32 15.94
C SER A 378 14.47 15.76 14.99
N PRO A 379 13.20 16.22 15.05
CA PRO A 379 12.11 15.70 14.22
C PRO A 379 12.29 16.03 12.75
N TRP A 380 13.14 17.00 12.40
CA TRP A 380 13.48 17.32 11.02
C TRP A 380 14.17 16.15 10.30
N PHE A 381 14.87 15.26 11.02
CA PHE A 381 15.39 14.05 10.42
C PHE A 381 14.27 13.13 9.97
N ILE A 382 13.23 12.94 10.78
CA ILE A 382 12.04 12.17 10.39
C ILE A 382 11.33 12.83 9.19
N VAL A 383 11.22 14.15 9.17
CA VAL A 383 10.68 14.89 8.01
C VAL A 383 11.46 14.55 6.73
N LEU A 384 12.79 14.50 6.79
CA LEU A 384 13.66 14.12 5.66
C LEU A 384 13.57 12.64 5.30
N VAL A 385 13.50 11.74 6.29
CA VAL A 385 13.32 10.29 6.07
C VAL A 385 12.04 10.04 5.25
N TYR A 386 10.93 10.64 5.68
CA TYR A 386 9.65 10.50 4.97
C TYR A 386 9.67 11.21 3.61
N LEU A 387 10.40 12.31 3.43
CA LEU A 387 10.58 12.94 2.11
C LEU A 387 11.25 11.96 1.14
N PHE A 388 12.38 11.37 1.53
CA PHE A 388 13.09 10.43 0.68
C PHE A 388 12.27 9.19 0.35
N GLN A 389 11.60 8.60 1.35
CA GLN A 389 10.71 7.45 1.13
C GLN A 389 9.57 7.78 0.17
N SER A 390 8.95 8.95 0.31
CA SER A 390 7.83 9.37 -0.55
C SER A 390 8.26 9.65 -1.99
N LEU A 391 9.44 10.26 -2.18
CA LEU A 391 10.02 10.40 -3.51
C LEU A 391 10.34 9.04 -4.13
N GLY A 392 10.82 8.09 -3.33
CA GLY A 392 11.03 6.71 -3.76
C GLY A 392 9.74 5.99 -4.15
N GLU A 393 8.67 6.19 -3.39
CA GLU A 393 7.33 5.68 -3.67
C GLU A 393 6.77 6.19 -4.99
N LEU A 394 6.91 7.49 -5.26
CA LEU A 394 6.49 8.12 -6.51
C LEU A 394 7.24 7.57 -7.74
N LEU A 395 8.48 7.13 -7.55
CA LEU A 395 9.30 6.55 -8.61
C LEU A 395 9.00 5.06 -8.87
N ILE A 396 8.73 4.29 -7.80
CA ILE A 396 8.56 2.83 -7.86
C ILE A 396 7.08 2.43 -7.83
N SER A 397 6.35 2.78 -6.76
CA SER A 397 5.03 2.21 -6.48
C SER A 397 3.92 2.83 -7.32
N ALA A 398 3.89 4.17 -7.40
CA ALA A 398 2.82 4.90 -8.11
C ALA A 398 2.73 4.52 -9.60
N LEU A 399 3.85 4.10 -10.20
CA LEU A 399 3.94 3.69 -11.61
C LEU A 399 4.22 2.20 -11.80
N GLY A 400 4.62 1.48 -10.76
CA GLY A 400 5.24 0.14 -10.86
C GLY A 400 4.33 -0.90 -11.50
N LEU A 401 3.08 -0.99 -11.07
CA LEU A 401 2.12 -1.93 -11.66
C LEU A 401 1.89 -1.63 -13.15
N ALA A 402 1.74 -0.36 -13.52
CA ALA A 402 1.53 0.04 -14.92
C ALA A 402 2.77 -0.23 -15.80
N MET A 403 3.97 -0.03 -15.24
CA MET A 403 5.24 -0.34 -15.91
C MET A 403 5.41 -1.83 -16.16
N VAL A 404 5.18 -2.66 -15.14
CA VAL A 404 5.25 -4.13 -15.27
C VAL A 404 4.17 -4.63 -16.24
N ALA A 405 2.96 -4.10 -16.15
CA ALA A 405 1.86 -4.41 -17.08
C ALA A 405 2.22 -4.09 -18.54
N ALA A 406 2.94 -3.00 -18.80
CA ALA A 406 3.36 -2.61 -20.15
C ALA A 406 4.41 -3.56 -20.77
N LEU A 407 5.07 -4.38 -19.96
CA LEU A 407 6.07 -5.36 -20.41
C LEU A 407 5.49 -6.74 -20.70
N VAL A 408 4.21 -6.98 -20.37
CA VAL A 408 3.60 -8.32 -20.44
C VAL A 408 2.45 -8.35 -21.45
N PRO A 409 2.25 -9.46 -22.19
CA PRO A 409 1.11 -9.59 -23.09
C PRO A 409 -0.25 -9.34 -22.43
N GLN A 410 -1.19 -8.74 -23.18
CA GLN A 410 -2.52 -8.35 -22.67
C GLN A 410 -3.31 -9.53 -22.08
N HIS A 411 -3.17 -10.74 -22.63
CA HIS A 411 -3.87 -11.93 -22.13
C HIS A 411 -3.37 -12.41 -20.75
N LEU A 412 -2.21 -11.95 -20.28
CA LEU A 412 -1.66 -12.26 -18.95
C LEU A 412 -1.89 -11.13 -17.93
N MET A 413 -2.59 -10.05 -18.30
CA MET A 413 -2.73 -8.86 -17.45
C MET A 413 -3.30 -9.16 -16.06
N GLY A 414 -4.35 -9.98 -15.99
CA GLY A 414 -4.95 -10.38 -14.70
C GLY A 414 -4.01 -11.24 -13.85
N PHE A 415 -3.19 -12.08 -14.48
CA PHE A 415 -2.19 -12.89 -13.80
C PHE A 415 -1.07 -12.01 -13.21
N ILE A 416 -0.56 -11.04 -13.96
CA ILE A 416 0.46 -10.08 -13.48
C ILE A 416 -0.07 -9.21 -12.35
N LEU A 417 -1.31 -8.77 -12.43
CA LEU A 417 -1.95 -8.04 -11.34
C LEU A 417 -2.00 -8.88 -10.06
N GLY A 418 -2.35 -10.17 -10.16
CA GLY A 418 -2.29 -11.10 -9.03
C GLY A 418 -0.87 -11.28 -8.48
N MET A 419 0.11 -11.45 -9.37
CA MET A 419 1.52 -11.60 -9.00
C MET A 419 2.08 -10.35 -8.32
N TRP A 420 1.70 -9.14 -8.75
CA TRP A 420 2.09 -7.87 -8.14
C TRP A 420 1.53 -7.68 -6.71
N PHE A 421 0.32 -8.16 -6.45
CA PHE A 421 -0.19 -8.15 -5.08
C PHE A 421 0.45 -9.23 -4.21
N LEU A 422 0.85 -10.35 -4.80
CA LEU A 422 1.61 -11.39 -4.11
C LEU A 422 3.01 -10.92 -3.71
N THR A 423 3.69 -10.12 -4.54
CA THR A 423 4.99 -9.51 -4.17
C THR A 423 4.84 -8.57 -2.99
N GLN A 424 3.78 -7.75 -2.95
CA GLN A 424 3.46 -6.93 -1.77
C GLN A 424 3.17 -7.78 -0.54
N ALA A 425 2.36 -8.84 -0.67
CA ALA A 425 2.05 -9.73 0.44
C ALA A 425 3.33 -10.35 1.04
N ALA A 426 4.23 -10.85 0.18
CA ALA A 426 5.52 -11.37 0.62
C ALA A 426 6.39 -10.29 1.27
N ALA A 427 6.44 -9.09 0.68
CA ALA A 427 7.25 -8.00 1.18
C ALA A 427 6.80 -7.47 2.55
N PHE A 428 5.50 -7.33 2.79
CA PHE A 428 4.99 -6.89 4.10
C PHE A 428 5.22 -7.92 5.20
N LEU A 429 5.14 -9.21 4.86
CA LEU A 429 5.46 -10.28 5.80
C LEU A 429 6.95 -10.29 6.17
N LEU A 430 7.84 -10.21 5.16
CA LEU A 430 9.28 -10.09 5.36
C LEU A 430 9.66 -8.79 6.06
N GLY A 431 8.98 -7.68 5.75
CA GLY A 431 9.17 -6.39 6.37
C GLY A 431 8.80 -6.39 7.85
N GLY A 432 7.71 -7.09 8.23
CA GLY A 432 7.37 -7.32 9.63
C GLY A 432 8.44 -8.11 10.38
N TYR A 433 9.07 -9.09 9.73
CA TYR A 433 10.23 -9.80 10.29
C TYR A 433 11.47 -8.91 10.41
N VAL A 434 11.80 -8.12 9.39
CA VAL A 434 12.91 -7.14 9.47
C VAL A 434 12.68 -6.13 10.60
N ALA A 435 11.43 -5.74 10.84
CA ALA A 435 11.07 -4.81 11.90
C ALA A 435 11.35 -5.37 13.30
N THR A 436 11.31 -6.70 13.50
CA THR A 436 11.59 -7.31 14.82
C THR A 436 13.02 -7.06 15.28
N PHE A 437 13.97 -6.82 14.37
CA PHE A 437 15.32 -6.43 14.75
C PHE A 437 15.39 -5.07 15.45
N THR A 438 14.36 -4.23 15.26
CA THR A 438 14.20 -2.94 15.98
C THR A 438 13.31 -3.04 17.22
N ALA A 439 12.79 -4.22 17.53
CA ALA A 439 11.90 -4.42 18.67
C ALA A 439 12.67 -4.19 19.97
N VAL A 440 12.21 -3.23 20.77
CA VAL A 440 12.79 -2.94 22.08
C VAL A 440 12.22 -3.91 23.12
N PRO A 441 13.07 -4.57 23.93
CA PRO A 441 12.62 -5.36 25.08
C PRO A 441 11.76 -4.56 26.06
N GLU A 442 10.74 -5.20 26.66
CA GLU A 442 9.75 -4.52 27.52
C GLU A 442 10.35 -3.84 28.77
N ASN A 443 11.52 -4.28 29.22
CA ASN A 443 12.23 -3.72 30.37
C ASN A 443 13.06 -2.47 30.03
N ILE A 444 13.20 -2.11 28.75
CA ILE A 444 13.99 -0.96 28.30
C ILE A 444 13.05 0.17 27.88
N THR A 445 13.11 1.27 28.63
CA THR A 445 12.32 2.50 28.36
C THR A 445 13.18 3.75 28.20
N ASP A 446 14.45 3.66 28.58
CA ASP A 446 15.42 4.76 28.49
C ASP A 446 15.82 5.00 27.02
N PRO A 447 15.57 6.20 26.45
CA PRO A 447 15.92 6.49 25.07
C PRO A 447 17.40 6.29 24.75
N LEU A 448 18.31 6.45 25.73
CA LEU A 448 19.75 6.20 25.54
C LEU A 448 20.06 4.73 25.27
N GLN A 449 19.20 3.81 25.74
CA GLN A 449 19.33 2.37 25.53
C GLN A 449 18.58 1.90 24.28
N THR A 450 17.47 2.56 23.91
CA THR A 450 16.73 2.23 22.69
C THR A 450 17.40 2.77 21.42
N LEU A 451 18.07 3.93 21.51
CA LEU A 451 18.67 4.58 20.35
C LEU A 451 19.70 3.70 19.62
N PRO A 452 20.65 3.02 20.29
CA PRO A 452 21.62 2.17 19.61
C PRO A 452 20.97 1.02 18.84
N ILE A 453 19.88 0.43 19.37
CA ILE A 453 19.13 -0.64 18.73
C ILE A 453 18.58 -0.16 17.37
N TYR A 454 17.91 0.99 17.36
CA TYR A 454 17.37 1.57 16.12
C TYR A 454 18.49 1.95 15.13
N THR A 455 19.51 2.65 15.60
CA THR A 455 20.59 3.15 14.72
C THR A 455 21.40 2.04 14.07
N ASP A 456 21.69 0.94 14.78
CA ASP A 456 22.40 -0.21 14.23
C ASP A 456 21.60 -0.85 13.09
N VAL A 457 20.31 -1.09 13.32
CA VAL A 457 19.44 -1.71 12.30
C VAL A 457 19.19 -0.79 11.13
N PHE A 458 18.90 0.50 11.35
CA PHE A 458 18.73 1.46 10.26
C PHE A 458 20.01 1.65 9.44
N SER A 459 21.19 1.60 10.08
CA SER A 459 22.48 1.59 9.36
C SER A 459 22.60 0.38 8.45
N LYS A 460 22.30 -0.82 8.97
CA LYS A 460 22.34 -2.07 8.20
C LYS A 460 21.35 -2.04 7.05
N ILE A 461 20.10 -1.63 7.29
CA ILE A 461 19.09 -1.48 6.24
C ILE A 461 19.59 -0.50 5.17
N GLY A 462 20.02 0.70 5.57
CA GLY A 462 20.47 1.73 4.64
C GLY A 462 21.67 1.30 3.79
N LEU A 463 22.68 0.65 4.39
CA LEU A 463 23.86 0.16 3.68
C LEU A 463 23.54 -1.00 2.74
N VAL A 464 22.71 -1.95 3.16
CA VAL A 464 22.27 -3.06 2.31
C VAL A 464 21.45 -2.52 1.13
N THR A 465 20.51 -1.60 1.37
CA THR A 465 19.72 -0.96 0.31
C THR A 465 20.62 -0.16 -0.64
N LEU A 466 21.66 0.51 -0.14
CA LEU A 466 22.63 1.20 -0.98
C LEU A 466 23.41 0.22 -1.87
N ALA A 467 23.85 -0.92 -1.33
CA ALA A 467 24.51 -1.96 -2.10
C ALA A 467 23.59 -2.53 -3.20
N VAL A 468 22.33 -2.81 -2.87
CA VAL A 468 21.29 -3.20 -3.84
C VAL A 468 21.13 -2.14 -4.93
N THR A 469 21.08 -0.86 -4.55
CA THR A 469 20.97 0.26 -5.48
C THR A 469 22.13 0.29 -6.47
N VAL A 470 23.36 0.04 -6.01
CA VAL A 470 24.54 -0.04 -6.89
C VAL A 470 24.40 -1.19 -7.89
N VAL A 471 23.94 -2.37 -7.43
CA VAL A 471 23.67 -3.51 -8.33
C VAL A 471 22.60 -3.15 -9.37
N MET A 472 21.48 -2.56 -8.95
CA MET A 472 20.43 -2.10 -9.86
C MET A 472 20.97 -1.11 -10.89
N ALA A 473 21.77 -0.12 -10.45
CA ALA A 473 22.39 0.87 -11.33
C ALA A 473 23.28 0.24 -12.40
N ILE A 474 24.07 -0.79 -12.03
CA ILE A 474 24.90 -1.57 -12.97
C ILE A 474 24.01 -2.36 -13.95
N MET A 475 22.85 -2.84 -13.52
CA MET A 475 21.91 -3.60 -14.35
C MET A 475 21.10 -2.72 -15.31
N VAL A 476 20.94 -1.41 -15.07
CA VAL A 476 20.10 -0.52 -15.90
C VAL A 476 20.39 -0.61 -17.41
N PRO A 477 21.65 -0.52 -17.89
CA PRO A 477 21.93 -0.61 -19.33
C PRO A 477 21.54 -1.95 -19.93
N TRP A 478 21.71 -3.04 -19.17
CA TRP A 478 21.37 -4.39 -19.60
C TRP A 478 19.85 -4.59 -19.67
N LEU A 479 19.11 -4.16 -18.65
CA LEU A 479 17.65 -4.21 -18.63
C LEU A 479 17.06 -3.38 -19.78
N ASN A 480 17.58 -2.18 -20.02
CA ASN A 480 17.12 -1.34 -21.13
C ASN A 480 17.38 -2.01 -22.50
N ARG A 481 18.52 -2.68 -22.69
CA ARG A 481 18.80 -3.46 -23.92
C ARG A 481 17.81 -4.61 -24.09
N MET A 482 17.43 -5.29 -23.02
CA MET A 482 16.45 -6.38 -23.07
C MET A 482 15.06 -5.87 -23.46
N ILE A 483 14.62 -4.74 -22.88
CA ILE A 483 13.33 -4.10 -23.25
C ILE A 483 13.29 -3.74 -24.73
N ASN A 484 14.40 -3.19 -25.24
CA ASN A 484 14.53 -2.71 -26.62
C ASN A 484 15.05 -3.77 -27.60
N THR A 485 14.89 -5.06 -27.29
CA THR A 485 15.27 -6.13 -28.23
C THR A 485 14.44 -5.97 -29.51
N PRO A 486 15.04 -5.86 -30.71
CA PRO A 486 14.30 -5.75 -31.96
C PRO A 486 13.38 -6.96 -32.12
N ASP A 487 12.15 -6.74 -32.57
CA ASP A 487 11.26 -7.82 -32.97
C ASP A 487 11.98 -8.63 -34.04
N THR A 488 12.13 -9.94 -33.80
CA THR A 488 12.57 -10.85 -34.84
C THR A 488 11.54 -10.75 -35.96
N GLU A 489 11.92 -10.20 -37.11
CA GLU A 489 11.09 -10.19 -38.32
C GLU A 489 10.48 -11.59 -38.50
N GLN A 490 9.15 -11.66 -38.49
CA GLN A 490 8.40 -12.82 -38.96
C GLN A 490 8.03 -12.61 -40.42
#